data_AF-Q64TG9-F1
#
_entry.id   AF-Q64TG9-F1
#
_cell.length_a   1.000
_cell.length_b   1.000
_cell.length_c   1.000
_cell.angle_alpha   90.00
_cell.angle_beta   90.00
_cell.angle_gamma   90.00
#
_symmetry.space_group_name_H-M   'P 1'
#
loop_
_entity.id
_entity.type
_entity.pdbx_description
1 polymer ?
#
loop_
_entity_poly.entity_id
_entity_poly.type
_entity_poly.pdbx_seq_one_letter_code
_entity_poly.pdbx_strand_id
1 'polypeptide(L)'
;MTKKGDKIENIKTVIRRHLQKADVYAPELSYQIELAASDILLYRKLREKALSEDTPITVTEYSREGKPREKINPVFAAMKEQADVVRRDLRSLYMNRELKRNEKAKENESDPLEEMMKKLNEIDKEDIGTGQ
;
A
#
# COMPACT_ATOMS: atom_id res chain seq x y z
N MET A 1 0.65 19.25 15.94
CA MET A 1 -0.46 18.59 15.22
C MET A 1 -0.42 19.02 13.77
N THR A 2 0.07 18.18 12.85
CA THR A 2 -0.05 18.43 11.40
C THR A 2 -1.50 18.19 10.99
N LYS A 3 -2.15 19.19 10.39
CA LYS A 3 -3.55 19.11 9.97
C LYS A 3 -3.67 18.12 8.80
N LYS A 4 -4.84 17.49 8.63
CA LYS A 4 -5.10 16.52 7.54
C LYS A 4 -4.76 17.11 6.16
N GLY A 5 -4.98 18.41 5.96
CA GLY A 5 -4.61 19.14 4.74
C GLY A 5 -3.11 19.11 4.47
N ASP A 6 -2.28 19.23 5.50
CA ASP A 6 -0.81 19.23 5.37
C ASP A 6 -0.29 17.88 4.85
N LYS A 7 -0.91 16.77 5.30
CA LYS A 7 -0.53 15.42 4.84
C LYS A 7 -0.86 15.20 3.37
N ILE A 8 -2.02 15.66 2.91
CA ILE A 8 -2.41 15.56 1.50
C ILE A 8 -1.49 16.43 0.64
N GLU A 9 -1.26 17.70 1.03
CA GLU A 9 -0.39 18.59 0.26
C GLU A 9 1.05 18.09 0.17
N ASN A 10 1.57 17.48 1.23
CA ASN A 10 2.87 16.81 1.20
C ASN A 10 2.91 15.68 0.18
N ILE A 11 1.89 14.82 0.15
CA ILE A 11 1.82 13.72 -0.84
C ILE A 11 1.73 14.26 -2.26
N LYS A 12 0.88 15.27 -2.50
CA LYS A 12 0.77 15.93 -3.82
C LYS A 12 2.10 16.53 -4.25
N THR A 13 2.81 17.18 -3.33
CA THR A 13 4.14 17.76 -3.60
C THR A 13 5.14 16.69 -4.03
N VAL A 14 5.14 15.54 -3.34
CA VAL A 14 6.00 14.40 -3.71
C VAL A 14 5.64 13.87 -5.10
N ILE A 15 4.35 13.67 -5.39
CA ILE A 15 3.89 13.20 -6.71
C ILE A 15 4.31 14.20 -7.81
N ARG A 16 4.04 15.50 -7.64
CA ARG A 16 4.43 16.54 -8.61
C ARG A 16 5.93 16.52 -8.88
N ARG A 17 6.76 16.46 -7.83
CA ARG A 17 8.22 16.40 -7.97
C ARG A 17 8.68 15.17 -8.76
N HIS A 18 8.07 14.00 -8.55
CA HIS A 18 8.38 12.80 -9.32
C HIS A 18 7.99 12.94 -10.80
N LEU A 19 6.80 13.44 -11.09
CA LEU A 19 6.33 13.65 -12.46
C LEU A 19 7.19 14.68 -13.21
N GLN A 20 7.59 15.75 -12.53
CA GLN A 20 8.49 16.78 -13.09
C GLN A 20 9.88 16.21 -13.39
N LYS A 21 10.45 15.41 -12.48
CA LYS A 21 11.74 14.72 -12.71
C LYS A 21 11.68 13.74 -13.88
N ALA A 22 10.52 13.13 -14.13
CA ALA A 22 10.31 12.19 -15.21
C ALA A 22 9.85 12.85 -16.53
N ASP A 23 9.75 14.19 -16.58
CA ASP A 23 9.32 14.98 -17.75
C ASP A 23 7.93 14.57 -18.29
N VAL A 24 7.02 14.14 -17.40
CA VAL A 24 5.65 13.73 -17.74
C VAL A 24 4.59 14.55 -16.99
N TYR A 25 5.01 15.62 -16.32
CA TYR A 25 4.10 16.50 -15.61
C TYR A 25 3.33 17.40 -16.57
N ALA A 26 2.01 17.45 -16.40
CA ALA A 26 1.13 18.39 -17.06
C ALA A 26 0.18 19.03 -16.00
N PRO A 27 -0.11 20.34 -16.05
CA PRO A 27 -1.03 20.99 -15.12
C PRO A 27 -2.42 20.33 -15.02
N GLU A 28 -2.86 19.71 -16.11
CA GLU A 28 -4.11 18.97 -16.26
C GLU A 28 -4.17 17.74 -15.34
N LEU A 29 -3.02 17.25 -14.85
CA LEU A 29 -2.94 16.13 -13.89
C LEU A 29 -3.31 16.55 -12.47
N SER A 30 -3.58 17.83 -12.20
CA SER A 30 -3.85 18.35 -10.85
C SER A 30 -4.96 17.58 -10.12
N TYR A 31 -6.04 17.21 -10.82
CA TYR A 31 -7.15 16.45 -10.24
C TYR A 31 -6.76 15.00 -9.94
N GLN A 32 -6.05 14.34 -10.86
CA GLN A 32 -5.53 12.98 -10.68
C GLN A 32 -4.54 12.92 -9.51
N ILE A 33 -3.71 13.95 -9.35
CA ILE A 33 -2.77 14.07 -8.22
C ILE A 33 -3.53 14.24 -6.90
N GLU A 34 -4.62 15.02 -6.87
CA GLU A 34 -5.46 15.19 -5.68
C GLU A 34 -6.14 13.88 -5.26
N LEU A 35 -6.71 13.16 -6.23
CA LEU A 35 -7.32 11.85 -6.00
C LEU A 35 -6.28 10.85 -5.49
N ALA A 36 -5.18 10.67 -6.22
CA ALA A 36 -4.10 9.77 -5.84
C ALA A 36 -3.57 10.07 -4.43
N ALA A 37 -3.39 11.35 -4.08
CA ALA A 37 -2.94 11.73 -2.74
C ALA A 37 -3.95 11.37 -1.65
N SER A 38 -5.24 11.53 -1.92
CA SER A 38 -6.32 11.16 -1.01
C SER A 38 -6.39 9.64 -0.82
N ASP A 39 -6.30 8.89 -1.91
CA ASP A 39 -6.36 7.42 -1.90
C ASP A 39 -5.15 6.80 -1.23
N ILE A 40 -3.95 7.36 -1.42
CA ILE A 40 -2.73 6.98 -0.70
C ILE A 40 -2.89 7.22 0.80
N LEU A 41 -3.46 8.36 1.20
CA LEU A 41 -3.67 8.66 2.60
C LEU A 41 -4.68 7.69 3.24
N LEU A 42 -5.75 7.37 2.54
CA LEU A 42 -6.74 6.39 3.01
C LEU A 42 -6.12 4.99 3.14
N TYR A 43 -5.36 4.55 2.13
CA TYR A 43 -4.63 3.29 2.17
C TYR A 43 -3.71 3.20 3.39
N ARG A 44 -2.93 4.26 3.68
CA ARG A 44 -2.04 4.29 4.85
C ARG A 44 -2.80 4.11 6.16
N LYS A 45 -3.95 4.77 6.32
CA LYS A 45 -4.80 4.63 7.52
C LYS A 45 -5.39 3.23 7.65
N LEU A 46 -5.86 2.66 6.53
CA LEU A 46 -6.39 1.30 6.52
C LEU A 46 -5.30 0.27 6.84
N ARG A 47 -4.09 0.48 6.32
CA ARG A 47 -2.92 -0.36 6.62
C ARG A 47 -2.50 -0.26 8.08
N GLU A 48 -2.39 0.96 8.63
CA GLU A 48 -2.09 1.17 10.05
C GLU A 48 -3.10 0.47 10.94
N LYS A 49 -4.40 0.57 10.61
CA LYS A 49 -5.45 -0.13 11.35
C LYS A 49 -5.33 -1.65 11.19
N ALA A 50 -5.28 -2.15 9.96
CA ALA A 50 -5.26 -3.59 9.69
C ALA A 50 -4.05 -4.31 10.28
N LEU A 51 -2.90 -3.64 10.35
CA LEU A 51 -1.64 -4.21 10.87
C LEU A 51 -1.37 -3.85 12.34
N SER A 52 -2.32 -3.19 13.02
CA SER A 52 -2.22 -2.94 14.46
C SER A 52 -2.37 -4.24 15.23
N GLU A 53 -1.55 -4.44 16.28
CA GLU A 53 -1.62 -5.64 17.14
C GLU A 53 -3.02 -5.84 17.75
N ASP A 54 -3.70 -4.74 18.08
CA ASP A 54 -5.05 -4.74 18.64
C ASP A 54 -6.16 -5.11 17.64
N THR A 55 -5.85 -5.26 16.35
CA THR A 55 -6.88 -5.55 15.34
C THR A 55 -7.08 -7.05 15.20
N PRO A 56 -8.23 -7.59 15.64
CA PRO A 56 -8.45 -9.01 15.55
C PRO A 56 -8.63 -9.44 14.10
N ILE A 57 -8.08 -10.62 13.76
CA ILE A 57 -8.18 -11.22 12.43
C ILE A 57 -9.64 -11.48 12.07
N THR A 58 -10.42 -11.93 13.04
CA THR A 58 -11.85 -12.21 12.92
C THR A 58 -12.67 -11.30 13.81
N VAL A 59 -13.93 -11.10 13.43
CA VAL A 59 -14.95 -10.41 14.23
C VAL A 59 -16.14 -11.35 14.38
N THR A 60 -16.77 -11.31 15.55
CA THR A 60 -17.98 -12.08 15.84
C THR A 60 -19.20 -11.23 15.50
N GLU A 61 -19.99 -11.68 14.53
CA GLU A 61 -21.29 -11.10 14.21
C GLU A 61 -22.39 -12.02 14.75
N TYR A 62 -23.44 -11.44 15.33
CA TYR A 62 -24.61 -12.19 15.76
C TYR A 62 -25.65 -12.17 14.64
N SER A 63 -26.15 -13.35 14.27
CA SER A 63 -27.27 -13.46 13.33
C SER A 63 -28.54 -12.86 13.94
N ARG A 64 -29.58 -12.65 13.11
CA ARG A 64 -30.91 -12.24 13.60
C ARG A 64 -31.51 -13.22 14.62
N GLU A 65 -31.05 -14.48 14.62
CA GLU A 65 -31.44 -15.54 15.56
C GLU A 65 -30.52 -15.60 16.79
N GLY A 66 -29.56 -14.66 16.94
CA GLY A 66 -28.63 -14.61 18.06
C GLY A 66 -27.49 -15.64 18.00
N LYS A 67 -27.30 -16.34 16.87
CA LYS A 67 -26.20 -17.30 16.71
C LYS A 67 -24.90 -16.56 16.35
N PRO A 68 -23.79 -16.78 17.08
CA PRO A 68 -22.51 -16.17 16.74
C PRO A 68 -21.98 -16.74 15.42
N ARG A 69 -21.40 -15.87 14.61
CA ARG A 69 -20.68 -16.21 13.37
C ARG A 69 -19.36 -15.48 13.38
N GLU A 70 -18.28 -16.21 13.19
CA GLU A 70 -16.97 -15.61 12.98
C GLU A 70 -16.79 -15.27 11.49
N LYS A 71 -16.34 -14.05 11.22
CA LYS A 71 -15.98 -13.61 9.88
C LYS A 71 -14.64 -12.88 9.94
N ILE A 72 -13.88 -12.92 8.86
CA ILE A 72 -12.66 -12.10 8.72
C ILE A 72 -13.04 -10.63 8.89
N ASN A 73 -12.23 -9.91 9.65
CA ASN A 73 -12.41 -8.49 9.90
C ASN A 73 -12.42 -7.73 8.56
N PRO A 74 -13.48 -6.95 8.26
CA PRO A 74 -13.63 -6.29 6.96
C PRO A 74 -12.53 -5.27 6.67
N VAL A 75 -11.77 -4.81 7.67
CA VAL A 75 -10.64 -3.90 7.46
C VAL A 75 -9.57 -4.48 6.52
N PHE A 76 -9.36 -5.79 6.54
CA PHE A 76 -8.39 -6.44 5.65
C PHE A 76 -8.84 -6.41 4.19
N ALA A 77 -10.14 -6.61 3.95
CA ALA A 77 -10.73 -6.50 2.62
C ALA A 77 -10.65 -5.05 2.12
N ALA A 78 -11.07 -4.09 2.95
CA ALA A 78 -10.99 -2.67 2.64
C ALA A 78 -9.55 -2.21 2.33
N MET A 79 -8.56 -2.69 3.08
CA MET A 79 -7.14 -2.39 2.82
C MET A 79 -6.70 -2.92 1.45
N LYS A 80 -7.06 -4.16 1.11
CA LYS A 80 -6.70 -4.78 -0.18
C LYS A 80 -7.36 -4.06 -1.36
N GLU A 81 -8.65 -3.74 -1.25
CA GLU A 81 -9.39 -2.98 -2.26
C GLU A 81 -8.78 -1.60 -2.47
N GLN A 82 -8.47 -0.89 -1.38
CA GLN A 82 -7.85 0.43 -1.48
C GLN A 82 -6.42 0.36 -2.06
N ALA A 83 -5.67 -0.72 -1.81
CA ALA A 83 -4.38 -0.92 -2.45
C ALA A 83 -4.51 -1.01 -3.98
N ASP A 84 -5.57 -1.64 -4.49
CA ASP A 84 -5.82 -1.73 -5.92
C ASP A 84 -6.23 -0.38 -6.53
N VAL A 85 -6.98 0.44 -5.80
CA VAL A 85 -7.28 1.84 -6.20
C VAL A 85 -5.97 2.62 -6.34
N VAL A 86 -5.15 2.64 -5.29
CA VAL A 86 -3.84 3.35 -5.30
C VAL A 86 -2.95 2.85 -6.45
N ARG A 87 -2.89 1.54 -6.71
CA ARG A 87 -2.11 1.00 -7.84
C ARG A 87 -2.62 1.54 -9.19
N ARG A 88 -3.93 1.67 -9.38
CA ARG A 88 -4.51 2.22 -10.61
C ARG A 88 -4.18 3.71 -10.76
N ASP A 89 -4.25 4.47 -9.68
CA ASP A 89 -3.90 5.91 -9.71
C ASP A 89 -2.41 6.12 -10.01
N LEU A 90 -1.53 5.32 -9.41
CA LEU A 90 -0.10 5.39 -9.72
C LEU A 90 0.21 4.97 -11.17
N ARG A 91 -0.56 4.02 -11.74
CA ARG A 91 -0.46 3.68 -13.18
C ARG A 91 -0.93 4.83 -14.06
N SER A 92 -2.05 5.49 -13.72
CA SER A 92 -2.59 6.60 -14.50
C SER A 92 -1.66 7.81 -14.50
N LEU A 93 -0.90 8.00 -13.43
CA LEU A 93 0.17 9.00 -13.31
C LEU A 93 1.52 8.54 -13.91
N TYR A 94 1.57 7.44 -14.66
CA TYR A 94 2.78 6.89 -15.27
C TYR A 94 3.92 6.55 -14.28
N MET A 95 3.64 6.51 -12.98
CA MET A 95 4.65 6.30 -11.94
C MET A 95 5.17 4.86 -11.85
N ASN A 96 4.56 3.92 -12.58
CA ASN A 96 4.97 2.51 -12.63
C ASN A 96 5.89 2.17 -13.83
N ARG A 97 6.32 3.16 -14.61
CA ARG A 97 7.17 2.92 -15.81
C ARG A 97 8.59 2.45 -15.50
N GLU A 98 9.09 2.63 -14.28
CA GLU A 98 10.44 2.16 -13.90
C GLU A 98 10.60 0.64 -14.05
N LEU A 99 9.54 -0.16 -13.85
CA LEU A 99 9.58 -1.61 -14.04
C LEU A 99 9.91 -2.02 -15.49
N LYS A 100 9.40 -1.29 -16.49
CA LYS A 100 9.68 -1.58 -17.92
C LYS A 100 11.07 -1.18 -18.39
N ARG A 101 11.75 -0.28 -17.67
CA ARG A 101 13.12 0.14 -18.04
C ARG A 101 14.16 -0.90 -17.63
N ASN A 102 13.87 -1.68 -16.59
CA ASN A 102 14.76 -2.72 -16.06
C ASN A 102 14.60 -4.09 -16.75
N GLU A 103 13.50 -4.35 -17.45
CA GLU A 103 13.31 -5.61 -18.21
C GLU A 103 14.34 -5.80 -19.34
N LYS A 104 14.96 -4.73 -19.83
CA LYS A 104 16.01 -4.83 -20.87
C LYS A 104 17.41 -5.15 -20.32
N ALA A 105 17.59 -5.30 -19.01
CA ALA A 105 18.93 -5.30 -18.40
C ALA A 105 19.33 -6.57 -17.63
N LYS A 106 18.50 -7.62 -17.53
CA LYS A 106 18.84 -8.77 -16.67
C LYS A 106 18.52 -10.12 -17.31
N GLU A 107 19.46 -10.65 -18.09
CA GLU A 107 19.45 -12.04 -18.56
C GLU A 107 20.30 -13.00 -17.70
N ASN A 108 20.99 -12.55 -16.62
CA ASN A 108 21.95 -13.41 -15.90
C ASN A 108 22.06 -13.20 -14.36
N GLU A 109 20.95 -12.94 -13.65
CA GLU A 109 20.98 -12.94 -12.17
C GLU A 109 19.92 -13.91 -11.63
N SER A 110 20.26 -14.62 -10.54
CA SER A 110 19.39 -15.51 -9.78
C SER A 110 17.97 -14.94 -9.63
N ASP A 111 16.95 -15.80 -9.70
CA ASP A 111 15.54 -15.39 -9.62
C ASP A 111 15.32 -14.42 -8.44
N PRO A 112 15.03 -13.13 -8.71
CA PRO A 112 14.83 -12.13 -7.67
C PRO A 112 13.75 -12.50 -6.65
N LEU A 113 12.78 -13.33 -7.06
CA LEU A 113 11.75 -13.85 -6.17
C LEU A 113 12.35 -14.82 -5.14
N GLU A 114 13.26 -15.69 -5.56
CA GLU A 114 13.90 -16.67 -4.68
C GLU A 114 14.77 -15.98 -3.61
N GLU A 115 15.52 -14.95 -3.99
CA GLU A 115 16.32 -14.16 -3.06
C GLU A 115 15.43 -13.41 -2.04
N MET A 116 14.31 -12.84 -2.51
CA MET A 116 13.34 -12.18 -1.64
C MET A 116 12.72 -13.16 -0.64
N MET A 117 12.30 -14.35 -1.08
CA MET A 117 11.69 -15.36 -0.22
C MET A 117 12.67 -15.85 0.86
N LYS A 118 13.97 -15.98 0.54
CA LYS A 118 15.01 -16.29 1.55
C LYS A 118 15.09 -15.22 2.64
N LYS A 119 15.14 -13.94 2.25
CA LYS A 119 15.21 -12.82 3.21
C LYS A 119 13.97 -12.71 4.10
N LEU A 120 12.78 -12.95 3.55
CA LEU A 120 11.54 -12.94 4.35
C LEU A 120 11.54 -14.04 5.41
N ASN A 121 11.99 -15.25 5.05
CA ASN A 121 12.12 -16.36 6.00
C ASN A 121 13.19 -16.13 7.07
N GLU A 122 14.14 -15.22 6.85
CA GLU A 122 15.16 -14.83 7.85
C GLU A 122 14.57 -13.84 8.87
N ILE A 123 13.76 -12.88 8.42
CA ILE A 123 13.06 -11.92 9.29
C ILE A 123 12.12 -12.66 10.27
N ASP A 124 11.37 -13.64 9.78
CA ASP A 124 10.48 -14.45 10.62
C ASP A 124 11.21 -15.24 11.73
N LYS A 125 12.53 -15.47 11.59
CA LYS A 125 13.33 -16.20 12.59
C LYS A 125 13.88 -15.29 13.68
N GLU A 126 14.12 -14.01 13.41
CA GLU A 126 14.64 -13.06 14.38
C GLU A 126 13.56 -12.64 15.40
N ASP A 127 12.30 -12.53 14.98
CA ASP A 127 11.17 -12.16 15.87
C ASP A 127 10.70 -13.30 16.80
N ILE A 128 11.11 -14.56 16.55
CA ILE A 128 10.81 -15.71 17.42
C ILE A 128 11.92 -15.89 18.50
N GLY A 129 12.99 -15.08 18.46
CA GLY A 129 14.19 -15.24 19.29
C GLY A 129 14.20 -14.55 20.65
N THR A 130 13.22 -13.72 21.02
CA THR A 130 13.16 -13.06 22.34
C THR A 130 12.01 -13.62 23.17
N GLY A 131 12.17 -14.85 23.63
CA GLY A 131 11.17 -15.55 24.44
C GLY A 131 11.79 -16.70 25.22
N GLN A 132 12.82 -16.42 26.02
CA GLN A 132 13.22 -17.23 27.18
C GLN A 132 13.45 -16.33 28.38
#